data_AF-A0A0E0IIE2-F1
#
_entry.id   AF-A0A0E0IIE2-F1
#
_cell.length_a   1.000
_cell.length_b   1.000
_cell.length_c   1.000
_cell.angle_alpha   90.00
_cell.angle_beta   90.00
_cell.angle_gamma   90.00
#
_symmetry.space_group_name_H-M   'P 1'
#
loop_
_entity.id
_entity.type
_entity.pdbx_description
1 polymer ?
#
loop_
_entity_poly.entity_id
_entity_poly.type
_entity_poly.pdbx_seq_one_letter_code
_entity_poly.pdbx_strand_id
1 'polypeptide(L)'
;MRWSEKVGIETFDASSVFVSIFKAPVVKSLSIILIRDVDGKTFVKALDDIIARQIKKPSAEEEQGLSTFQKTFLGRSLKQGITVYLTWLEPSRLLISISGNQDPCQVDAEITSATVNYALYDGFFGSSPVSPTLRSSTAQLLEAILTK
;
A
#
# COMPACT_ATOMS: atom_id res chain seq x y z
N MET A 1 16.48 -13.66 17.07
CA MET A 1 15.26 -12.86 17.22
C MET A 1 14.22 -13.40 16.27
N ARG A 2 13.06 -13.79 16.81
CA ARG A 2 11.91 -14.22 16.01
C ARG A 2 11.25 -12.99 15.40
N TRP A 3 10.67 -13.13 14.21
CA TRP A 3 10.00 -12.01 13.52
C TRP A 3 8.77 -11.53 14.30
N SER A 4 8.10 -12.42 15.04
CA SER A 4 7.06 -12.11 16.02
C SER A 4 7.50 -11.07 17.05
N GLU A 5 8.73 -11.17 17.56
CA GLU A 5 9.28 -10.23 18.56
C GLU A 5 9.49 -8.83 17.97
N LYS A 6 9.91 -8.73 16.70
CA LYS A 6 10.10 -7.42 16.02
C LYS A 6 8.80 -6.73 15.67
N VAL A 7 7.74 -7.49 15.43
CA VAL A 7 6.42 -6.97 15.01
C VAL A 7 5.44 -6.88 16.20
N GLY A 8 5.83 -7.39 17.38
CA GLY A 8 5.00 -7.37 18.58
C GLY A 8 3.76 -8.27 18.50
N ILE A 9 3.87 -9.41 17.81
CA ILE A 9 2.76 -10.35 17.62
C ILE A 9 2.97 -11.57 18.53
N GLU A 10 2.19 -11.68 19.60
CA GLU A 10 2.24 -12.82 20.55
C GLU A 10 1.33 -13.99 20.12
N THR A 11 0.21 -13.69 19.47
CA THR A 11 -0.75 -14.67 18.92
C THR A 11 -1.19 -14.23 17.53
N PHE A 12 -1.40 -15.21 16.62
CA PHE A 12 -1.82 -14.89 15.26
C PHE A 12 -3.33 -14.66 15.20
N ASP A 13 -3.72 -13.42 14.91
CA ASP A 13 -5.07 -13.07 14.50
C ASP A 13 -5.00 -12.28 13.20
N ALA A 14 -5.58 -12.83 12.13
CA ALA A 14 -5.55 -12.24 10.80
C ALA A 14 -6.18 -10.84 10.74
N SER A 15 -7.01 -10.44 11.72
CA SER A 15 -7.61 -9.11 11.77
C SER A 15 -6.64 -8.05 12.33
N SER A 16 -5.92 -8.36 13.40
CA SER A 16 -4.99 -7.43 14.06
C SER A 16 -3.56 -7.48 13.51
N VAL A 17 -3.12 -8.62 12.95
CA VAL A 17 -1.74 -8.83 12.47
C VAL A 17 -1.30 -7.79 11.44
N PHE A 18 -2.19 -7.44 10.51
CA PHE A 18 -1.88 -6.46 9.46
C PHE A 18 -1.72 -5.04 10.02
N VAL A 19 -2.46 -4.69 11.07
CA VAL A 19 -2.30 -3.40 11.77
C VAL A 19 -0.96 -3.35 12.49
N SER A 20 -0.56 -4.43 13.16
CA SER A 20 0.76 -4.53 13.80
C SER A 20 1.90 -4.45 12.80
N ILE A 21 1.78 -5.15 11.65
CA ILE A 21 2.76 -5.08 10.56
C ILE A 21 2.88 -3.66 10.03
N PHE A 22 1.78 -2.96 9.79
CA PHE A 22 1.81 -1.58 9.32
C PHE A 22 2.63 -0.69 10.28
N LYS A 23 2.35 -0.79 11.59
CA LYS A 23 2.99 -0.01 12.65
C LYS A 23 4.45 -0.38 12.92
N ALA A 24 4.88 -1.60 12.55
CA ALA A 24 6.23 -2.08 12.84
C ALA A 24 7.31 -1.20 12.15
N PRO A 25 8.47 -0.95 12.78
CA PRO A 25 9.53 -0.10 12.24
C PRO A 25 10.38 -0.84 11.20
N VAL A 26 9.74 -1.41 10.19
CA VAL A 26 10.38 -2.13 9.09
C VAL A 26 9.83 -1.61 7.76
N VAL A 27 10.66 -1.64 6.72
CA VAL A 27 10.24 -1.26 5.37
C VAL A 27 9.33 -2.34 4.80
N LYS A 28 8.24 -1.92 4.14
CA LYS A 28 7.33 -2.80 3.40
C LYS A 28 7.19 -2.28 1.98
N SER A 29 7.05 -3.17 1.01
CA SER A 29 6.76 -2.79 -0.37
C SER A 29 5.69 -3.68 -0.96
N LEU A 30 4.73 -3.08 -1.66
CA LEU A 30 3.73 -3.75 -2.48
C LEU A 30 4.04 -3.47 -3.95
N SER A 31 4.25 -4.52 -4.73
CA SER A 31 4.41 -4.44 -6.19
C SER A 31 3.09 -4.79 -6.89
N ILE A 32 2.61 -3.89 -7.74
CA ILE A 32 1.39 -4.04 -8.53
C ILE A 32 1.79 -4.06 -10.01
N ILE A 33 1.68 -5.23 -10.65
CA ILE A 33 1.99 -5.39 -12.07
C ILE A 33 0.69 -5.26 -12.86
N LEU A 34 0.66 -4.34 -13.83
CA LEU A 34 -0.52 -4.14 -14.67
C LEU A 34 -0.62 -5.21 -15.74
N ILE A 35 -1.67 -6.03 -15.68
CA ILE A 35 -1.93 -7.11 -16.66
C ILE A 35 -2.68 -6.64 -17.91
N ARG A 36 -3.07 -5.36 -17.94
CA ARG A 36 -3.75 -4.70 -19.06
C ARG A 36 -3.48 -3.22 -19.00
N ASP A 37 -3.76 -2.52 -20.09
CA ASP A 37 -3.76 -1.06 -20.11
C ASP A 37 -4.84 -0.52 -19.14
N VAL A 38 -4.44 0.47 -18.34
CA VAL A 38 -5.29 1.20 -17.40
C VAL A 38 -4.92 2.68 -17.52
N ASP A 39 -5.89 3.56 -17.74
CA ASP A 39 -5.62 4.99 -17.65
C ASP A 39 -5.43 5.40 -16.18
N GLY A 40 -4.59 6.40 -15.92
CA GLY A 40 -4.30 6.84 -14.56
C GLY A 40 -5.53 7.28 -13.76
N LYS A 41 -6.58 7.80 -14.42
CA LYS A 41 -7.82 8.21 -13.76
C LYS A 41 -8.59 6.99 -13.24
N THR A 42 -8.64 5.91 -14.00
CA THR A 42 -9.25 4.64 -13.59
C THR A 42 -8.48 4.03 -12.42
N PHE A 43 -7.14 4.04 -12.47
CA PHE A 43 -6.30 3.56 -11.38
C PHE A 43 -6.53 4.36 -10.08
N VAL A 44 -6.49 5.68 -10.18
CA VAL A 44 -6.73 6.60 -9.04
C VAL A 44 -8.14 6.40 -8.47
N LYS A 45 -9.17 6.36 -9.32
CA LYS A 45 -10.56 6.21 -8.86
C LYS A 45 -10.78 4.96 -8.03
N ALA A 46 -10.17 3.84 -8.43
CA ALA A 46 -10.29 2.59 -7.70
C ALA A 46 -9.71 2.67 -6.28
N LEU A 47 -8.69 3.52 -6.06
CA LEU A 47 -8.06 3.73 -4.76
C LEU A 47 -8.69 4.89 -3.99
N ASP A 48 -9.21 5.92 -4.66
CA ASP A 48 -9.98 7.01 -4.01
C ASP A 48 -11.19 6.46 -3.27
N ASP A 49 -11.95 5.53 -3.86
CA ASP A 49 -13.11 4.90 -3.21
C ASP A 49 -12.70 4.15 -1.93
N ILE A 50 -11.49 3.59 -1.88
CA ILE A 50 -10.96 2.96 -0.68
C ILE A 50 -10.62 4.01 0.37
N ILE A 51 -9.86 5.03 -0.02
CA ILE A 51 -9.36 6.07 0.89
C ILE A 51 -10.55 6.82 1.50
N ALA A 52 -11.58 7.13 0.72
CA ALA A 52 -12.78 7.82 1.18
C ALA A 52 -13.54 7.05 2.29
N ARG A 53 -13.39 5.72 2.38
CA ARG A 53 -13.95 4.93 3.50
C ARG A 53 -13.26 5.25 4.82
N GLN A 54 -11.96 5.56 4.77
CA GLN A 54 -11.11 5.82 5.93
C GLN A 54 -11.05 7.32 6.28
N ILE A 55 -10.97 8.19 5.26
CA ILE A 55 -10.78 9.64 5.42
C ILE A 55 -12.01 10.38 4.89
N LYS A 56 -12.96 10.68 5.78
CA LYS A 56 -14.20 11.39 5.42
C LYS A 56 -14.04 12.90 5.31
N LYS A 57 -13.14 13.48 6.12
CA LYS A 57 -12.85 14.91 6.18
C LYS A 57 -11.34 15.08 6.30
N PRO A 58 -10.64 15.15 5.16
CA PRO A 58 -9.20 15.29 5.15
C PRO A 58 -8.74 16.58 5.86
N SER A 59 -7.65 16.51 6.60
CA SER A 59 -6.85 17.66 7.03
C SER A 59 -6.01 18.19 5.87
N ALA A 60 -5.42 19.39 6.01
CA ALA A 60 -4.57 19.96 4.96
C ALA A 60 -3.36 19.06 4.60
N GLU A 61 -2.80 18.35 5.57
CA GLU A 61 -1.73 17.35 5.35
C GLU A 61 -2.25 16.17 4.51
N GLU A 62 -3.43 15.66 4.85
CA GLU A 62 -4.06 14.55 4.14
C GLU A 62 -4.46 14.98 2.71
N GLU A 63 -5.01 16.17 2.53
CA GLU A 63 -5.31 16.73 1.20
C GLU A 63 -4.06 16.83 0.33
N GLN A 64 -2.93 17.27 0.89
CA GLN A 64 -1.67 17.34 0.18
C GLN A 64 -1.16 15.94 -0.19
N GLY A 65 -1.25 14.97 0.73
CA GLY A 65 -0.89 13.58 0.46
C GLY A 65 -1.74 12.95 -0.64
N LEU A 66 -3.07 13.14 -0.58
CA LEU A 66 -4.02 12.68 -1.60
C LEU A 66 -3.78 13.35 -2.95
N SER A 67 -3.55 14.67 -2.97
CA SER A 67 -3.24 15.39 -4.21
C SER A 67 -1.96 14.89 -4.85
N THR A 68 -0.92 14.61 -4.04
CA THR A 68 0.35 14.06 -4.49
C THR A 68 0.15 12.66 -5.08
N PHE A 69 -0.61 11.80 -4.40
CA PHE A 69 -0.99 10.49 -4.89
C PHE A 69 -1.67 10.59 -6.27
N GLN A 70 -2.73 11.39 -6.38
CA GLN A 70 -3.50 11.53 -7.61
C GLN A 70 -2.64 12.04 -8.77
N LYS A 71 -1.87 13.12 -8.54
CA LYS A 71 -0.98 13.72 -9.57
C LYS A 71 0.11 12.76 -10.05
N THR A 72 0.51 11.79 -9.23
CA THR A 72 1.50 10.78 -9.63
C THR A 72 0.99 9.92 -10.79
N PHE A 73 -0.31 9.64 -10.85
CA PHE A 73 -0.90 8.79 -11.88
C PHE A 73 -1.69 9.56 -12.95
N LEU A 74 -2.25 10.73 -12.62
CA LEU A 74 -3.02 11.55 -13.56
C LEU A 74 -2.15 11.97 -14.76
N GLY A 75 -2.66 11.75 -15.97
CA GLY A 75 -1.93 12.05 -17.21
C GLY A 75 -0.86 11.03 -17.60
N ARG A 76 -0.57 10.02 -16.75
CA ARG A 76 0.31 8.90 -17.12
C ARG A 76 -0.46 7.82 -17.87
N SER A 77 0.15 7.29 -18.94
CA SER A 77 -0.35 6.10 -19.63
C SER A 77 0.18 4.86 -18.93
N LEU A 78 -0.67 4.18 -18.15
CA LEU A 78 -0.27 2.96 -17.47
C LEU A 78 -0.51 1.74 -18.37
N LYS A 79 0.51 1.41 -19.15
CA LYS A 79 0.48 0.28 -20.07
C LYS A 79 0.63 -1.06 -19.36
N GLN A 80 0.12 -2.11 -20.00
CA GLN A 80 0.39 -3.48 -19.58
C GLN A 80 1.90 -3.71 -19.40
N GLY A 81 2.27 -4.39 -18.32
CA GLY A 81 3.65 -4.69 -17.94
C GLY A 81 4.31 -3.65 -17.04
N ILE A 82 3.72 -2.45 -16.89
CA ILE A 82 4.20 -1.48 -15.90
C ILE A 82 4.01 -2.03 -14.48
N THR A 83 5.01 -1.82 -13.64
CA THR A 83 4.95 -2.14 -12.21
C THR A 83 4.88 -0.86 -11.38
N VAL A 84 3.87 -0.78 -10.52
CA VAL A 84 3.73 0.27 -9.50
C VAL A 84 4.19 -0.31 -8.17
N TYR A 85 5.13 0.37 -7.51
CA TYR A 85 5.59 0.05 -6.18
C TYR A 85 5.05 1.06 -5.18
N LEU A 86 4.44 0.54 -4.11
CA LEU A 86 4.08 1.31 -2.93
C LEU A 86 5.00 0.86 -1.78
N THR A 87 5.96 1.70 -1.41
CA THR A 87 6.98 1.36 -0.40
C THR A 87 6.81 2.20 0.86
N TRP A 88 6.27 1.60 1.91
CA TRP A 88 6.19 2.20 3.25
C TRP A 88 7.53 2.08 3.95
N LEU A 89 8.27 3.18 4.04
CA LEU A 89 9.53 3.24 4.81
C LEU A 89 9.24 3.19 6.32
N GLU A 90 8.19 3.90 6.72
CA GLU A 90 7.63 3.99 8.06
C GLU A 90 6.13 4.37 7.91
N PRO A 91 5.30 4.26 8.96
CA PRO A 91 3.87 4.56 8.86
C PRO A 91 3.56 5.93 8.22
N SER A 92 4.37 6.94 8.52
CA SER A 92 4.23 8.32 8.03
C SER A 92 4.78 8.56 6.63
N ARG A 93 5.61 7.67 6.06
CA ARG A 93 6.33 7.93 4.79
C ARG A 93 6.17 6.79 3.79
N LEU A 94 5.57 7.11 2.65
CA LEU A 94 5.33 6.21 1.53
C LEU A 94 6.05 6.74 0.28
N LEU A 95 6.82 5.88 -0.38
CA LEU A 95 7.39 6.14 -1.70
C LEU A 95 6.55 5.45 -2.77
N ILE A 96 6.31 6.16 -3.87
CA ILE A 96 5.67 5.62 -5.07
C ILE A 96 6.71 5.59 -6.17
N SER A 97 6.85 4.42 -6.81
CA SER A 97 7.70 4.24 -7.98
C SER A 97 6.91 3.51 -9.08
N ILE A 98 7.06 3.96 -10.31
CA ILE A 98 6.38 3.43 -11.49
C ILE A 98 7.47 3.07 -12.48
N SER A 99 7.71 1.77 -12.65
CA SER A 99 8.75 1.25 -13.53
C SER A 99 8.11 0.61 -14.76
N GLY A 100 8.57 1.03 -15.94
CA GLY A 100 8.33 0.32 -17.20
C GLY A 100 9.31 -0.85 -17.36
N ASN A 101 9.03 -1.73 -18.33
CA ASN A 101 9.97 -2.78 -18.67
C ASN A 101 11.31 -2.16 -19.06
N GLN A 102 12.36 -2.46 -18.28
CA GLN A 102 13.78 -2.09 -18.48
C GLN A 102 14.23 -0.73 -17.95
N ASP A 103 13.36 0.08 -17.33
CA ASP A 103 13.78 1.37 -16.76
C ASP A 103 14.29 1.23 -15.31
N PRO A 104 15.34 1.99 -14.92
CA PRO A 104 15.74 2.08 -13.52
C PRO A 104 14.58 2.57 -12.67
N CYS A 105 14.26 1.83 -11.61
CA CYS A 105 13.18 2.19 -10.69
C CYS A 105 13.54 3.50 -9.95
N GLN A 106 12.95 4.61 -10.39
CA GLN A 106 13.09 5.92 -9.73
C GLN A 106 11.92 6.16 -8.77
N VAL A 107 12.10 7.03 -7.79
CA VAL A 107 11.02 7.49 -6.91
C VAL A 107 10.26 8.59 -7.64
N ASP A 108 8.99 8.34 -7.93
CA ASP A 108 8.10 9.29 -8.63
C ASP A 108 7.44 10.27 -7.66
N ALA A 109 7.15 9.83 -6.44
CA ALA A 109 6.54 10.65 -5.42
C ALA A 109 6.83 10.13 -4.01
N GLU A 110 6.74 11.03 -3.04
CA GLU A 110 6.74 10.73 -1.61
C GLU A 110 5.47 11.31 -0.98
N ILE A 111 4.80 10.52 -0.14
CA ILE A 111 3.65 10.93 0.65
C ILE A 111 4.03 10.90 2.12
N THR A 112 3.95 12.06 2.76
CA THR A 112 4.18 12.26 4.18
C THR A 112 2.84 12.47 4.88
N SER A 113 2.11 11.38 5.15
CA SER A 113 0.88 11.40 5.92
C SER A 113 0.53 10.00 6.43
N ALA A 114 0.55 9.83 7.76
CA ALA A 114 0.27 8.54 8.37
C ALA A 114 -1.15 8.02 8.06
N THR A 115 -2.14 8.91 8.04
CA THR A 115 -3.53 8.54 7.73
C THR A 115 -3.69 8.10 6.28
N VAL A 116 -3.14 8.85 5.31
CA VAL A 116 -3.19 8.50 3.88
C VAL A 116 -2.48 7.18 3.63
N ASN A 117 -1.29 7.01 4.22
CA ASN A 117 -0.49 5.81 4.06
C ASN A 117 -1.16 4.57 4.66
N TYR A 118 -1.83 4.72 5.81
CA TYR A 118 -2.63 3.66 6.39
C TYR A 118 -3.86 3.35 5.54
N ALA A 119 -4.56 4.36 5.03
CA ALA A 119 -5.73 4.15 4.17
C ALA A 119 -5.39 3.37 2.89
N LEU A 120 -4.24 3.67 2.28
CA LEU A 120 -3.71 2.91 1.14
C LEU A 120 -3.37 1.46 1.53
N TYR A 121 -2.71 1.26 2.66
CA TYR A 121 -2.38 -0.08 3.16
C TYR A 121 -3.63 -0.90 3.48
N ASP A 122 -4.61 -0.31 4.17
CA ASP A 122 -5.90 -0.90 4.49
C ASP A 122 -6.70 -1.26 3.22
N GLY A 123 -6.50 -0.55 2.12
CA GLY A 123 -7.04 -0.94 0.82
C GLY A 123 -6.67 -2.34 0.36
N PHE A 124 -5.51 -2.84 0.75
CA PHE A 124 -5.03 -4.18 0.36
C PHE A 124 -5.11 -5.19 1.52
N PHE A 125 -4.94 -4.72 2.76
CA PHE A 125 -4.79 -5.57 3.94
C PHE A 125 -5.82 -5.26 5.04
N GLY A 126 -6.83 -4.46 4.74
CA GLY A 126 -7.99 -4.14 5.59
C GLY A 126 -9.18 -5.07 5.35
N SER A 127 -10.27 -4.85 6.08
CA SER A 127 -11.42 -5.78 6.15
C SER A 127 -12.16 -5.97 4.82
N SER A 128 -12.02 -5.04 3.88
CA SER A 128 -12.63 -5.09 2.54
C SER A 128 -11.58 -4.77 1.48
N PRO A 129 -10.62 -5.70 1.24
CA PRO A 129 -9.45 -5.46 0.42
C PRO A 129 -9.79 -5.52 -1.08
N VAL A 130 -9.10 -4.73 -1.89
CA VAL A 130 -9.24 -4.82 -3.37
C VAL A 130 -8.69 -6.10 -3.97
N SER A 131 -7.81 -6.79 -3.24
CA SER A 131 -7.32 -8.11 -3.61
C SER A 131 -7.48 -9.06 -2.42
N PRO A 132 -8.64 -9.72 -2.29
CA PRO A 132 -8.87 -10.72 -1.24
C PRO A 132 -7.83 -11.84 -1.27
N THR A 133 -7.38 -12.26 -2.47
CA THR A 133 -6.37 -13.29 -2.65
C THR A 133 -4.98 -12.87 -2.14
N LEU A 134 -4.58 -11.61 -2.35
CA LEU A 134 -3.35 -11.06 -1.76
C LEU A 134 -3.42 -11.08 -0.23
N ARG A 135 -4.52 -10.60 0.35
CA ARG A 135 -4.71 -10.62 1.81
C ARG A 135 -4.63 -12.04 2.36
N SER A 136 -5.36 -12.99 1.77
CA SER A 136 -5.40 -14.39 2.23
C SER A 136 -4.05 -15.09 2.11
N SER A 137 -3.36 -14.97 0.96
CA SER A 137 -2.03 -15.59 0.77
C SER A 137 -0.98 -15.01 1.73
N THR A 138 -1.02 -13.69 1.96
CA THR A 138 -0.13 -13.04 2.92
C THR A 138 -0.42 -13.51 4.35
N ALA A 139 -1.70 -13.62 4.73
CA ALA A 139 -2.10 -14.12 6.05
C ALA A 139 -1.61 -15.55 6.30
N GLN A 140 -1.79 -16.45 5.32
CA GLN A 140 -1.31 -17.84 5.41
C GLN A 140 0.21 -17.92 5.57
N LEU A 141 0.96 -17.09 4.82
CA LEU A 141 2.40 -17.04 4.94
C LEU A 141 2.84 -16.52 6.31
N LEU A 142 2.20 -15.45 6.80
CA LEU A 142 2.48 -14.89 8.12
C LEU A 142 2.19 -15.89 9.23
N GLU A 143 1.05 -16.59 9.18
CA GLU A 143 0.72 -17.66 10.13
C GLU A 143 1.81 -18.73 10.14
N ALA A 144 2.22 -19.21 8.96
CA ALA A 144 3.26 -20.24 8.83
C ALA A 144 4.65 -19.79 9.33
N ILE A 145 4.96 -18.50 9.28
CA ILE A 145 6.23 -17.94 9.78
C ILE A 145 6.18 -17.68 11.29
N LEU A 146 5.03 -17.24 11.81
CA LEU A 146 4.90 -16.77 13.20
C LEU A 146 4.53 -17.88 14.18
N THR A 147 3.96 -18.99 13.69
CA THR A 147 3.54 -20.14 14.53
C THR A 147 4.55 -21.29 14.54
N LYS A 148 5.71 -21.13 13.88
CA LYS A 148 6.86 -22.04 13.96
C LYS A 148 7.89 -21.54 14.99
#